data_AF-A0A8J3ZJ00-F1
#
_entry.id   AF-A0A8J3ZJ00-F1
#
_cell.length_a   1.000
_cell.length_b   1.000
_cell.length_c   1.000
_cell.angle_alpha   90.00
_cell.angle_beta   90.00
_cell.angle_gamma   90.00
#
_symmetry.space_group_name_H-M   'P 1'
#
loop_
_entity.id
_entity.type
_entity.pdbx_description
1 polymer ?
#
loop_
_entity_poly.entity_id
_entity_poly.type
_entity_poly.pdbx_seq_one_letter_code
_entity_poly.pdbx_strand_id
1 'polypeptide(L)'
;MTTDLTAALTDLAQASAPPSSIDAARARAAGRRRMRLRKAAWTSGIITVALAATLTPAALMIPVDPSPAASDPPAVDRSRSPLVSRVEFGWLPSYFGAVSYNEGYHGVFADARGTEPTGHVGEFGLMPTVVLSAYPRGTEPTPDRLVNESLDLPTPNPPRWHQVPAPAVNKRPAYWVTEDAADPLNGGDIHLRWQVARDQWVEIHAYYLPDDAPKQEVVLRIAAAARVGDRAVPMPFYITGMPAGFELDEANLLRRPFLPGGPPWSAGLLYFVPGTTYTLGIGVSPTAPQEPSRGKTCWTVDAFDLCITAVNGVPPALDAIGGLEGLRSRITILGSDDRNWTTDVLR
;
A
#
# COMPACT_ATOMS: atom_id res chain seq x y z
N MET A 1 -5.11 -10.02 -57.50
CA MET A 1 -5.23 -10.70 -56.19
C MET A 1 -5.56 -9.73 -55.04
N THR A 2 -6.07 -8.52 -55.30
CA THR A 2 -6.44 -7.53 -54.26
C THR A 2 -7.95 -7.38 -54.06
N THR A 3 -8.77 -7.87 -54.99
CA THR A 3 -10.24 -7.82 -54.94
C THR A 3 -10.85 -8.76 -53.90
N ASP A 4 -10.12 -9.79 -53.48
CA ASP A 4 -10.63 -10.85 -52.61
C ASP A 4 -10.65 -10.42 -51.12
N LEU A 5 -9.66 -9.62 -50.70
CA LEU A 5 -9.56 -9.13 -49.32
C LEU A 5 -10.64 -8.10 -48.99
N THR A 6 -10.93 -7.19 -49.93
CA THR A 6 -11.97 -6.17 -49.76
C THR A 6 -13.35 -6.81 -49.65
N ALA A 7 -13.60 -7.87 -50.43
CA ALA A 7 -14.83 -8.65 -50.34
C ALA A 7 -14.95 -9.37 -48.99
N ALA A 8 -13.88 -10.06 -48.55
CA ALA A 8 -13.87 -10.76 -47.27
C ALA A 8 -14.06 -9.84 -46.06
N LEU A 9 -13.47 -8.64 -46.07
CA LEU A 9 -13.66 -7.65 -45.01
C LEU A 9 -15.06 -7.03 -45.02
N THR A 10 -15.65 -6.86 -46.19
CA THR A 10 -17.04 -6.38 -46.31
C THR A 10 -18.03 -7.42 -45.79
N ASP A 11 -17.78 -8.69 -46.06
CA ASP A 11 -18.61 -9.81 -45.60
C ASP A 11 -18.54 -9.98 -44.07
N LEU A 12 -17.34 -9.85 -43.48
CA LEU A 12 -17.14 -9.83 -42.03
C LEU A 12 -17.82 -8.63 -41.34
N ALA A 13 -17.87 -7.46 -41.99
CA ALA A 13 -18.54 -6.28 -41.45
C ALA A 13 -20.07 -6.38 -41.53
N GLN A 14 -20.60 -7.14 -42.48
CA GLN A 14 -22.05 -7.35 -42.65
C GLN A 14 -22.58 -8.56 -41.87
N ALA A 15 -21.71 -9.47 -41.42
CA ALA A 15 -22.10 -10.56 -40.54
C ALA A 15 -22.70 -10.04 -39.23
N SER A 16 -23.89 -10.53 -38.88
CA SER A 16 -24.51 -10.21 -37.60
C SER A 16 -23.62 -10.70 -36.46
N ALA A 17 -23.34 -9.82 -35.49
CA ALA A 17 -22.51 -10.16 -34.35
C ALA A 17 -23.09 -11.40 -33.63
N PRO A 18 -22.25 -12.39 -33.25
CA PRO A 18 -22.70 -13.52 -32.46
C PRO A 18 -23.44 -13.04 -31.20
N PRO A 19 -24.51 -13.73 -30.77
CA PRO A 19 -25.19 -13.37 -29.54
C PRO A 19 -24.19 -13.38 -28.39
N SER A 20 -24.02 -12.22 -27.74
CA SER A 20 -23.13 -12.07 -26.59
C SER A 20 -23.58 -13.02 -25.49
N SER A 21 -22.72 -13.96 -25.08
CA SER A 21 -22.90 -14.80 -23.89
C SER A 21 -22.80 -14.01 -22.59
N ILE A 22 -22.35 -12.75 -22.68
CA ILE A 22 -22.20 -11.85 -21.54
C ILE A 22 -23.51 -11.09 -21.33
N ASP A 23 -24.15 -11.35 -20.18
CA ASP A 23 -25.25 -10.53 -19.67
C ASP A 23 -24.69 -9.18 -19.18
N ALA A 24 -24.63 -8.23 -20.10
CA ALA A 24 -24.17 -6.88 -19.83
C ALA A 24 -25.02 -6.15 -18.76
N ALA A 25 -26.27 -6.55 -18.55
CA ALA A 25 -27.12 -5.98 -17.51
C ALA A 25 -26.70 -6.48 -16.12
N ARG A 26 -26.42 -7.78 -16.00
CA ARG A 26 -25.87 -8.39 -14.78
C ARG A 26 -24.50 -7.83 -14.43
N ALA A 27 -23.60 -7.69 -15.41
CA ALA A 27 -22.27 -7.09 -15.20
C ALA A 27 -22.36 -5.63 -14.70
N ARG A 28 -23.22 -4.81 -15.33
CA ARG A 28 -23.45 -3.42 -14.88
C ARG A 28 -24.12 -3.35 -13.51
N ALA A 29 -25.00 -4.28 -13.16
CA ALA A 29 -25.63 -4.34 -11.84
C ALA A 29 -24.59 -4.68 -10.75
N ALA A 30 -23.72 -5.67 -10.99
CA ALA A 30 -22.64 -6.03 -10.09
C ALA A 30 -21.64 -4.87 -9.89
N GLY A 31 -21.23 -4.21 -10.97
CA GLY A 31 -20.35 -3.03 -10.91
C GLY A 31 -20.96 -1.86 -10.14
N ARG A 32 -22.23 -1.52 -10.40
CA ARG A 32 -22.94 -0.45 -9.67
C ARG A 32 -23.11 -0.76 -8.19
N ARG A 33 -23.34 -2.03 -7.82
CA ARG A 33 -23.42 -2.44 -6.41
C ARG A 33 -22.09 -2.23 -5.71
N ARG A 34 -20.97 -2.66 -6.30
CA ARG A 34 -19.62 -2.42 -5.75
C ARG A 34 -19.30 -0.93 -5.63
N MET A 35 -19.61 -0.12 -6.65
CA MET A 35 -19.41 1.34 -6.56
C MET A 35 -20.27 2.01 -5.49
N ARG A 36 -21.53 1.61 -5.32
CA ARG A 36 -22.42 2.18 -4.29
C ARG A 36 -21.93 1.85 -2.88
N LEU A 37 -21.44 0.62 -2.66
CA LEU A 37 -20.85 0.22 -1.38
C LEU A 37 -19.59 1.05 -1.07
N ARG A 38 -18.71 1.26 -2.07
CA ARG A 38 -17.52 2.12 -1.92
C ARG A 38 -17.88 3.59 -1.68
N LYS A 39 -18.87 4.15 -2.40
CA LYS A 39 -19.29 5.55 -2.19
C LYS A 39 -19.96 5.76 -0.83
N ALA A 40 -20.73 4.80 -0.33
CA ALA A 40 -21.34 4.88 1.00
C ALA A 40 -20.29 4.90 2.14
N ALA A 41 -19.16 4.20 1.95
CA ALA A 41 -18.03 4.23 2.88
C ALA A 41 -17.27 5.58 2.87
N TRP A 42 -17.30 6.32 1.76
CA TRP A 42 -16.63 7.62 1.65
C TRP A 42 -17.46 8.79 2.19
N THR A 43 -18.79 8.74 2.06
CA THR A 43 -19.66 9.81 2.55
C THR A 43 -19.84 9.81 4.07
N SER A 44 -19.53 8.71 4.74
CA SER A 44 -19.59 8.60 6.21
C SER A 44 -18.32 9.09 6.91
N GLY A 45 -17.19 9.27 6.19
CA GLY A 45 -15.93 9.76 6.75
C GLY A 45 -15.72 11.28 6.71
N ILE A 46 -16.60 12.06 6.05
CA ILE A 46 -16.38 13.51 5.81
C ILE A 46 -17.31 14.42 6.66
N ILE A 47 -18.25 13.87 7.44
CA ILE A 47 -19.24 14.69 8.18
C ILE A 47 -18.92 14.88 9.68
N THR A 48 -17.82 14.34 10.22
CA THR A 48 -17.52 14.40 11.68
C THR A 48 -16.25 15.19 12.07
N VAL A 49 -15.95 16.33 11.42
CA VAL A 49 -14.98 17.32 11.99
C VAL A 49 -15.43 18.78 11.80
N ALA A 50 -16.73 19.04 11.67
CA ALA A 50 -17.23 20.42 11.59
C ALA A 50 -18.46 20.62 12.47
N LEU A 51 -18.25 20.76 13.80
CA LEU A 51 -19.08 21.57 14.70
C LEU A 51 -18.63 21.39 16.15
N ALA A 52 -17.78 22.28 16.64
CA ALA A 52 -17.64 22.53 18.08
C ALA A 52 -17.07 23.93 18.33
N ALA A 53 -17.89 24.97 18.11
CA ALA A 53 -17.74 26.27 18.78
C ALA A 53 -18.99 27.14 18.55
N THR A 54 -19.98 27.06 19.43
CA THR A 54 -20.65 28.20 20.09
C THR A 54 -21.75 27.72 21.06
N LEU A 55 -21.90 28.43 22.19
CA LEU A 55 -22.70 28.17 23.41
C LEU A 55 -24.23 28.26 23.13
N THR A 56 -25.19 27.59 23.80
CA THR A 56 -25.67 27.68 25.22
C THR A 56 -26.91 26.73 25.42
N PRO A 57 -27.49 26.53 26.64
CA PRO A 57 -28.15 25.28 27.07
C PRO A 57 -29.70 25.24 26.94
N ALA A 58 -30.25 24.04 26.73
CA ALA A 58 -31.59 23.65 27.20
C ALA A 58 -31.68 22.12 27.33
N ALA A 59 -32.11 21.66 28.51
CA ALA A 59 -32.08 20.28 28.95
C ALA A 59 -33.15 19.40 28.30
N LEU A 60 -32.73 18.27 27.72
CA LEU A 60 -33.50 17.04 27.62
C LEU A 60 -32.54 15.89 27.97
N MET A 61 -32.62 15.41 29.21
CA MET A 61 -31.85 14.25 29.66
C MET A 61 -32.51 12.99 29.10
N ILE A 62 -31.96 12.47 28.00
CA ILE A 62 -32.13 11.08 27.61
C ILE A 62 -31.00 10.30 28.30
N PRO A 63 -31.29 9.28 29.13
CA PRO A 63 -30.25 8.42 29.67
C PRO A 63 -29.59 7.70 28.48
N VAL A 64 -28.38 8.13 28.13
CA VAL A 64 -27.52 7.43 27.19
C VAL A 64 -26.82 6.34 28.00
N ASP A 65 -27.13 5.09 27.72
CA ASP A 65 -26.37 3.96 28.25
C ASP A 65 -24.88 4.17 27.93
N PRO A 66 -23.97 3.90 28.88
CA PRO A 66 -22.54 4.11 28.67
C PRO A 66 -22.11 3.32 27.44
N SER A 67 -21.73 4.04 26.38
CA SER A 67 -21.14 3.45 25.18
C SER A 67 -20.02 2.52 25.62
N PRO A 68 -19.99 1.25 25.16
CA PRO A 68 -18.88 0.35 25.47
C PRO A 68 -17.59 1.09 25.15
N ALA A 69 -16.67 1.09 26.13
CA ALA A 69 -15.38 1.75 25.99
C ALA A 69 -14.77 1.30 24.66
N ALA A 70 -14.38 2.27 23.82
CA ALA A 70 -13.69 1.98 22.58
C ALA A 70 -12.50 1.10 22.94
N SER A 71 -12.46 -0.12 22.39
CA SER A 71 -11.33 -1.01 22.57
C SER A 71 -10.08 -0.26 22.12
N ASP A 72 -9.07 -0.21 22.99
CA ASP A 72 -7.79 0.38 22.62
C ASP A 72 -7.31 -0.30 21.32
N PRO A 73 -6.83 0.47 20.33
CA PRO A 73 -6.27 -0.12 19.12
C PRO A 73 -5.18 -1.12 19.51
N PRO A 74 -5.06 -2.25 18.79
CA PRO A 74 -4.06 -3.26 19.11
C PRO A 74 -2.68 -2.59 19.21
N ALA A 75 -1.98 -2.83 20.31
CA ALA A 75 -0.66 -2.26 20.54
C ALA A 75 0.26 -2.66 19.38
N VAL A 76 0.67 -1.67 18.58
CA VAL A 76 1.68 -1.87 17.54
C VAL A 76 2.97 -2.31 18.24
N ASP A 77 3.60 -3.38 17.75
CA ASP A 77 4.89 -3.84 18.26
C ASP A 77 5.99 -2.84 17.86
N ARG A 78 6.10 -1.75 18.64
CA ARG A 78 7.07 -0.65 18.47
C ARG A 78 8.51 -1.03 18.83
N SER A 79 8.75 -2.28 19.25
CA SER A 79 10.11 -2.78 19.47
C SER A 79 10.88 -2.97 18.15
N ARG A 80 10.19 -2.84 17.00
CA ARG A 80 10.75 -3.07 15.68
C ARG A 80 11.19 -1.76 15.05
N SER A 81 12.40 -1.76 14.50
CA SER A 81 12.90 -0.67 13.67
C SER A 81 12.22 -0.72 12.30
N PRO A 82 11.49 0.33 11.86
CA PRO A 82 10.84 0.37 10.54
C PRO A 82 11.84 0.52 9.38
N LEU A 83 13.14 0.54 9.68
CA LEU A 83 14.22 0.53 8.69
C LEU A 83 14.72 -0.89 8.38
N VAL A 84 13.99 -1.96 8.75
CA VAL A 84 14.44 -3.35 8.64
C VAL A 84 13.39 -4.25 8.01
N SER A 85 13.31 -4.24 6.67
CA SER A 85 12.39 -5.09 5.93
C SER A 85 12.60 -6.58 6.24
N ARG A 86 11.51 -7.31 6.43
CA ARG A 86 11.52 -8.78 6.62
C ARG A 86 11.30 -9.60 5.36
N VAL A 87 10.90 -8.95 4.28
CA VAL A 87 10.48 -9.60 3.04
C VAL A 87 11.04 -8.86 1.84
N GLU A 88 11.51 -9.63 0.86
CA GLU A 88 12.03 -9.08 -0.38
C GLU A 88 11.59 -9.95 -1.55
N PHE A 89 11.23 -9.29 -2.65
CA PHE A 89 10.98 -9.98 -3.91
C PHE A 89 12.32 -10.44 -4.53
N GLY A 90 12.53 -11.74 -4.69
CA GLY A 90 13.68 -12.26 -5.45
C GLY A 90 13.44 -12.32 -6.96
N TRP A 91 12.18 -12.27 -7.40
CA TRP A 91 11.79 -12.19 -8.80
C TRP A 91 10.43 -11.50 -8.92
N LEU A 92 10.29 -10.67 -9.95
CA LEU A 92 9.03 -10.08 -10.37
C LEU A 92 8.92 -10.16 -11.91
N PRO A 93 7.70 -10.28 -12.46
CA PRO A 93 7.48 -10.07 -13.89
C PRO A 93 8.00 -8.72 -14.36
N SER A 94 8.43 -8.62 -15.62
CA SER A 94 9.03 -7.40 -16.18
C SER A 94 8.10 -6.18 -16.20
N TYR A 95 6.78 -6.41 -16.16
CA TYR A 95 5.81 -5.34 -16.05
C TYR A 95 5.76 -4.73 -14.65
N PHE A 96 6.37 -5.32 -13.62
CA PHE A 96 6.61 -4.64 -12.34
C PHE A 96 7.80 -3.70 -12.46
N GLY A 97 7.50 -2.40 -12.45
CA GLY A 97 8.50 -1.35 -12.55
C GLY A 97 8.97 -0.90 -11.17
N ALA A 98 8.04 -0.74 -10.24
CA ALA A 98 8.31 -0.14 -8.95
C ALA A 98 8.25 -1.15 -7.82
N VAL A 99 9.17 -1.02 -6.86
CA VAL A 99 9.15 -1.77 -5.60
C VAL A 99 9.28 -0.77 -4.47
N SER A 100 8.37 -0.85 -3.49
CA SER A 100 8.47 -0.16 -2.22
C SER A 100 8.54 -1.14 -1.07
N TYR A 101 9.27 -0.73 -0.03
CA TYR A 101 9.38 -1.42 1.23
C TYR A 101 8.72 -0.52 2.25
N ASN A 102 7.69 -1.00 2.94
CA ASN A 102 6.96 -0.22 3.91
C ASN A 102 6.90 -1.03 5.21
N GLU A 103 7.36 -0.41 6.27
CA GLU A 103 7.25 -0.94 7.61
C GLU A 103 6.67 0.13 8.50
N GLY A 104 5.54 -0.14 9.15
CA GLY A 104 4.94 0.82 10.08
C GLY A 104 3.53 0.40 10.50
N TYR A 105 2.67 1.38 10.71
CA TYR A 105 1.27 1.19 11.13
C TYR A 105 0.50 0.17 10.27
N HIS A 106 0.79 0.10 8.97
CA HIS A 106 0.14 -0.80 8.02
C HIS A 106 0.74 -2.22 7.99
N GLY A 107 1.66 -2.54 8.90
CA GLY A 107 2.36 -3.81 8.96
C GLY A 107 3.72 -3.78 8.26
N VAL A 108 4.33 -4.96 8.14
CA VAL A 108 5.62 -5.16 7.48
C VAL A 108 5.39 -5.81 6.13
N PHE A 109 5.58 -5.05 5.05
CA PHE A 109 5.37 -5.55 3.70
C PHE A 109 6.31 -4.90 2.67
N ALA A 110 6.54 -5.63 1.58
CA ALA A 110 7.08 -5.09 0.35
C ALA A 110 5.94 -5.04 -0.68
N ASP A 111 5.76 -3.91 -1.36
CA ASP A 111 4.81 -3.81 -2.47
C ASP A 111 5.55 -3.61 -3.79
N ALA A 112 5.09 -4.30 -4.82
CA ALA A 112 5.53 -4.13 -6.18
C ALA A 112 4.36 -3.65 -7.02
N ARG A 113 4.59 -2.63 -7.85
CA ARG A 113 3.57 -2.05 -8.72
C ARG A 113 4.01 -2.06 -10.17
N GLY A 114 3.09 -2.48 -11.01
CA GLY A 114 3.24 -2.66 -12.43
C GLY A 114 3.13 -1.37 -13.19
N THR A 115 3.82 -1.26 -14.33
CA THR A 115 3.45 -0.32 -15.38
C THR A 115 2.20 -0.84 -16.08
N GLU A 116 1.27 0.05 -16.40
CA GLU A 116 0.04 -0.32 -17.11
C GLU A 116 0.39 -1.02 -18.44
N PRO A 117 -0.05 -2.28 -18.66
CA PRO A 117 0.43 -3.06 -19.80
C PRO A 117 -0.05 -2.55 -21.18
N THR A 118 -1.16 -1.81 -21.24
CA THR A 118 -1.92 -1.61 -22.48
C THR A 118 -2.11 -0.16 -22.91
N GLY A 119 -1.53 0.83 -22.20
CA GLY A 119 -1.71 2.26 -22.51
C GLY A 119 -3.16 2.75 -22.46
N HIS A 120 -4.09 1.90 -22.04
CA HIS A 120 -5.46 2.26 -21.74
C HIS A 120 -5.47 2.63 -20.27
N VAL A 121 -5.28 3.91 -19.98
CA VAL A 121 -5.69 4.48 -18.71
C VAL A 121 -7.19 4.27 -18.65
N GLY A 122 -7.62 3.10 -18.14
CA GLY A 122 -8.99 2.94 -17.71
C GLY A 122 -9.29 4.09 -16.76
N GLU A 123 -10.54 4.53 -16.69
CA GLU A 123 -11.00 5.68 -15.90
C GLU A 123 -10.58 5.66 -14.40
N PHE A 124 -9.94 4.57 -13.93
CA PHE A 124 -9.44 4.37 -12.58
C PHE A 124 -7.95 3.99 -12.45
N GLY A 125 -7.15 3.93 -13.53
CA GLY A 125 -5.69 3.74 -13.47
C GLY A 125 -5.21 2.56 -12.60
N LEU A 126 -5.80 1.37 -12.78
CA LEU A 126 -5.52 0.20 -11.95
C LEU A 126 -4.22 -0.47 -12.41
N MET A 127 -3.19 -0.39 -11.59
CA MET A 127 -1.86 -0.95 -11.88
C MET A 127 -1.73 -2.34 -11.25
N PRO A 128 -1.13 -3.33 -11.94
CA PRO A 128 -0.81 -4.62 -11.32
C PRO A 128 -0.10 -4.40 -10.01
N THR A 129 -0.61 -4.95 -8.92
CA THR A 129 -0.04 -4.73 -7.59
C THR A 129 0.14 -6.07 -6.90
N VAL A 130 1.30 -6.23 -6.27
CA VAL A 130 1.62 -7.38 -5.44
C VAL A 130 2.15 -6.87 -4.13
N VAL A 131 1.51 -7.23 -3.03
CA VAL A 131 1.97 -6.98 -1.68
C VAL A 131 2.45 -8.29 -1.09
N LEU A 132 3.68 -8.31 -0.58
CA LEU A 132 4.31 -9.43 0.09
C LEU A 132 4.49 -9.08 1.56
N SER A 133 4.00 -9.92 2.45
CA SER A 133 4.01 -9.67 3.90
C SER A 133 4.49 -10.90 4.66
N ALA A 134 5.13 -10.69 5.82
CA ALA A 134 5.52 -11.75 6.75
C ALA A 134 4.74 -11.67 8.06
N TYR A 135 4.21 -12.80 8.50
CA TYR A 135 3.62 -12.93 9.82
C TYR A 135 4.69 -12.95 10.92
N PRO A 136 4.37 -12.61 12.17
CA PRO A 136 5.27 -12.86 13.29
C PRO A 136 5.65 -14.34 13.38
N ARG A 137 6.87 -14.64 13.85
CA ARG A 137 7.28 -16.03 14.11
C ARG A 137 6.37 -16.68 15.16
N GLY A 138 6.06 -17.95 14.95
CA GLY A 138 5.15 -18.72 15.77
C GLY A 138 3.67 -18.41 15.53
N THR A 139 3.34 -17.45 14.65
CA THR A 139 1.97 -17.14 14.27
C THR A 139 1.60 -17.89 12.99
N GLU A 140 0.68 -18.84 13.10
CA GLU A 140 0.00 -19.41 11.95
C GLU A 140 -1.18 -18.49 11.56
N PRO A 141 -1.25 -18.04 10.30
CA PRO A 141 -2.28 -17.12 9.88
C PRO A 141 -3.65 -17.81 9.79
N THR A 142 -4.65 -17.21 10.41
CA THR A 142 -6.04 -17.66 10.37
C THR A 142 -6.74 -17.08 9.14
N PRO A 143 -7.65 -17.81 8.47
CA PRO A 143 -8.24 -17.37 7.21
C PRO A 143 -9.14 -16.14 7.35
N ASP A 144 -9.72 -15.90 8.52
CA ASP A 144 -10.61 -14.79 8.84
C ASP A 144 -9.96 -13.39 8.81
N ARG A 145 -8.63 -13.30 8.69
CA ARG A 145 -7.91 -12.04 8.71
C ARG A 145 -6.93 -11.94 7.55
N LEU A 146 -7.14 -10.99 6.65
CA LEU A 146 -6.16 -10.61 5.61
C LEU A 146 -5.18 -9.56 6.15
N VAL A 147 -3.93 -9.54 5.65
CA VAL A 147 -2.89 -8.62 6.16
C VAL A 147 -3.21 -7.16 5.83
N ASN A 148 -3.91 -6.90 4.73
CA ASN A 148 -4.15 -5.54 4.22
C ASN A 148 -5.57 -5.01 4.45
N GLU A 149 -6.47 -5.77 5.08
CA GLU A 149 -7.84 -5.31 5.38
C GLU A 149 -7.95 -4.56 6.72
N SER A 150 -6.83 -3.99 7.20
CA SER A 150 -6.69 -3.23 8.46
C SER A 150 -7.63 -2.01 8.62
N LEU A 151 -8.50 -1.72 7.66
CA LEU A 151 -9.65 -0.89 7.96
C LEU A 151 -10.68 -1.79 8.67
N ASP A 152 -10.47 -1.99 9.98
CA ASP A 152 -11.37 -2.62 10.95
C ASP A 152 -12.69 -1.81 11.10
N LEU A 153 -13.29 -1.42 9.98
CA LEU A 153 -14.64 -0.93 9.97
C LEU A 153 -15.53 -2.16 10.16
N PRO A 154 -16.31 -2.22 11.25
CA PRO A 154 -17.19 -3.35 11.50
C PRO A 154 -18.20 -3.44 10.35
N THR A 155 -17.95 -4.37 9.42
CA THR A 155 -18.93 -4.71 8.40
C THR A 155 -19.94 -5.65 9.06
N PRO A 156 -21.25 -5.40 8.95
CA PRO A 156 -22.27 -6.20 9.64
C PRO A 156 -22.25 -7.69 9.31
N ASN A 157 -21.52 -8.08 8.25
CA ASN A 157 -21.30 -9.46 7.84
C ASN A 157 -19.92 -9.52 7.16
N PRO A 158 -18.82 -9.78 7.90
CA PRO A 158 -17.52 -9.96 7.26
C PRO A 158 -17.59 -11.13 6.27
N PRO A 159 -16.91 -11.04 5.12
CA PRO A 159 -16.84 -12.15 4.19
C PRO A 159 -16.28 -13.39 4.90
N ARG A 160 -16.86 -14.55 4.58
CA ARG A 160 -16.34 -15.82 5.09
C ARG A 160 -15.19 -16.25 4.19
N TRP A 161 -13.98 -16.15 4.72
CA TRP A 161 -12.78 -16.60 4.04
C TRP A 161 -12.60 -18.11 4.14
N HIS A 162 -12.25 -18.74 3.02
CA HIS A 162 -11.98 -20.15 2.86
C HIS A 162 -10.49 -20.39 2.62
N GLN A 163 -9.94 -21.45 3.22
CA GLN A 163 -8.63 -21.97 2.85
C GLN A 163 -8.81 -23.06 1.79
N VAL A 164 -8.20 -22.87 0.63
CA VAL A 164 -8.20 -23.85 -0.46
C VAL A 164 -6.77 -24.33 -0.70
N PRO A 165 -6.48 -25.64 -0.78
CA PRO A 165 -5.14 -26.13 -1.02
C PRO A 165 -4.48 -25.50 -2.26
N ALA A 166 -3.21 -25.12 -2.15
CA ALA A 166 -2.41 -24.59 -3.25
C ALA A 166 -1.22 -25.53 -3.54
N PRO A 167 -0.61 -25.46 -4.74
CA PRO A 167 0.67 -26.10 -4.99
C PRO A 167 1.72 -25.66 -3.96
N ALA A 168 2.49 -26.62 -3.45
CA ALA A 168 3.54 -26.34 -2.46
C ALA A 168 4.58 -25.35 -3.00
N VAL A 169 4.90 -24.32 -2.22
CA VAL A 169 5.95 -23.34 -2.57
C VAL A 169 7.26 -23.82 -1.97
N ASN A 170 8.28 -24.07 -2.79
CA ASN A 170 9.58 -24.58 -2.33
C ASN A 170 9.46 -25.85 -1.45
N LYS A 171 8.56 -26.78 -1.83
CA LYS A 171 8.23 -28.02 -1.08
C LYS A 171 7.60 -27.80 0.30
N ARG A 172 7.10 -26.59 0.58
CA ARG A 172 6.42 -26.24 1.83
C ARG A 172 4.91 -26.12 1.62
N PRO A 173 4.11 -26.39 2.66
CA PRO A 173 2.67 -26.19 2.60
C PRO A 173 2.29 -24.78 2.16
N ALA A 174 1.27 -24.70 1.32
CA ALA A 174 0.69 -23.46 0.83
C ALA A 174 -0.81 -23.62 0.63
N TYR A 175 -1.55 -22.52 0.74
CA TYR A 175 -2.98 -22.47 0.49
C TYR A 175 -3.42 -21.09 -0.01
N TRP A 176 -4.48 -21.08 -0.83
CA TRP A 176 -5.18 -19.89 -1.25
C TRP A 176 -6.16 -19.45 -0.17
N VAL A 177 -6.35 -18.14 -0.02
CA VAL A 177 -7.41 -17.56 0.80
C VAL A 177 -8.40 -16.85 -0.12
N THR A 178 -9.67 -17.27 -0.08
CA THR A 178 -10.70 -16.81 -1.03
C THR A 178 -12.07 -16.71 -0.38
N GLU A 179 -12.96 -15.85 -0.90
CA GLU A 179 -14.36 -15.77 -0.49
C GLU A 179 -15.19 -16.95 -1.01
N ASP A 180 -14.76 -17.60 -2.10
CA ASP A 180 -15.44 -18.74 -2.72
C ASP A 180 -14.45 -19.90 -2.92
N ALA A 181 -14.69 -21.02 -2.24
CA ALA A 181 -13.83 -22.20 -2.35
C ALA A 181 -13.76 -22.79 -3.77
N ALA A 182 -14.73 -22.48 -4.65
CA ALA A 182 -14.72 -22.87 -6.06
C ALA A 182 -13.88 -21.92 -6.95
N ASP A 183 -13.52 -20.74 -6.45
CA ASP A 183 -12.66 -19.75 -7.12
C ASP A 183 -11.43 -19.42 -6.25
N PRO A 184 -10.35 -20.23 -6.33
CA PRO A 184 -9.14 -20.00 -5.53
C PRO A 184 -8.42 -18.69 -5.85
N LEU A 185 -8.72 -18.05 -6.98
CA LEU A 185 -8.10 -16.79 -7.40
C LEU A 185 -8.98 -15.57 -7.10
N ASN A 186 -10.17 -15.77 -6.51
CA ASN A 186 -11.06 -14.72 -6.04
C ASN A 186 -11.29 -13.60 -7.09
N GLY A 187 -11.61 -13.99 -8.33
CA GLY A 187 -11.81 -13.07 -9.44
C GLY A 187 -10.60 -12.21 -9.81
N GLY A 188 -9.38 -12.62 -9.42
CA GLY A 188 -8.13 -11.89 -9.65
C GLY A 188 -7.63 -11.07 -8.46
N ASP A 189 -8.29 -11.14 -7.31
CA ASP A 189 -7.84 -10.57 -6.03
C ASP A 189 -7.21 -11.68 -5.16
N ILE A 190 -6.00 -12.08 -5.52
CA ILE A 190 -5.40 -13.36 -5.16
C ILE A 190 -4.65 -13.25 -3.85
N HIS A 191 -5.01 -14.10 -2.87
CA HIS A 191 -4.25 -14.27 -1.63
C HIS A 191 -3.62 -15.67 -1.58
N LEU A 192 -2.29 -15.71 -1.52
CA LEU A 192 -1.53 -16.95 -1.34
C LEU A 192 -0.77 -16.89 -0.01
N ARG A 193 -0.96 -17.90 0.83
CA ARG A 193 -0.17 -18.10 2.05
C ARG A 193 0.68 -19.33 1.93
N TRP A 194 1.93 -19.24 2.37
CA TRP A 194 2.80 -20.41 2.43
C TRP A 194 3.78 -20.30 3.59
N GLN A 195 4.27 -21.46 3.98
CA GLN A 195 5.25 -21.60 5.04
C GLN A 195 6.66 -21.49 4.45
N VAL A 196 7.52 -20.63 5.00
CA VAL A 196 8.94 -20.53 4.58
C VAL A 196 9.88 -21.24 5.56
N ALA A 197 9.50 -21.30 6.84
CA ALA A 197 10.14 -22.09 7.90
C ALA A 197 9.08 -22.65 8.86
N ARG A 198 9.46 -23.58 9.75
CA ARG A 198 8.50 -24.30 10.62
C ARG A 198 7.53 -23.39 11.39
N ASP A 199 7.97 -22.20 11.74
CA ASP A 199 7.27 -21.20 12.54
C ASP A 199 7.12 -19.86 11.78
N GLN A 200 7.36 -19.82 10.47
CA GLN A 200 7.32 -18.58 9.70
C GLN A 200 6.42 -18.73 8.48
N TRP A 201 5.36 -17.93 8.47
CA TRP A 201 4.41 -17.79 7.37
C TRP A 201 4.57 -16.45 6.66
N VAL A 202 4.17 -16.43 5.41
CA VAL A 202 4.13 -15.26 4.54
C VAL A 202 2.88 -15.27 3.70
N GLU A 203 2.47 -14.09 3.25
CA GLU A 203 1.32 -13.87 2.37
C GLU A 203 1.76 -13.05 1.15
N ILE A 204 1.23 -13.43 -0.01
CA ILE A 204 1.14 -12.55 -1.17
C ILE A 204 -0.32 -12.18 -1.36
N HIS A 205 -0.56 -10.89 -1.51
CA HIS A 205 -1.80 -10.31 -2.00
C HIS A 205 -1.54 -9.69 -3.38
N ALA A 206 -2.07 -10.30 -4.43
CA ALA A 206 -1.85 -9.88 -5.82
C ALA A 206 -3.17 -9.52 -6.48
N TYR A 207 -3.26 -8.31 -7.03
CA TYR A 207 -4.48 -7.80 -7.64
C TYR A 207 -4.18 -6.91 -8.84
N TYR A 208 -5.19 -6.71 -9.70
CA TYR A 208 -5.06 -6.00 -10.98
C TYR A 208 -3.98 -6.57 -11.91
N LEU A 209 -3.65 -7.86 -11.78
CA LEU A 209 -2.78 -8.54 -12.73
C LEU A 209 -3.41 -8.55 -14.13
N PRO A 210 -2.61 -8.48 -15.21
CA PRO A 210 -3.13 -8.51 -16.58
C PRO A 210 -4.01 -9.74 -16.82
N ASP A 211 -5.10 -9.58 -17.57
CA ASP A 211 -6.08 -10.66 -17.79
C ASP A 211 -5.54 -11.81 -18.64
N ASP A 212 -4.59 -11.51 -19.52
CA ASP A 212 -3.88 -12.48 -20.34
C ASP A 212 -2.70 -13.14 -19.60
N ALA A 213 -2.33 -12.67 -18.41
CA ALA A 213 -1.28 -13.28 -17.62
C ALA A 213 -1.77 -14.62 -17.01
N PRO A 214 -0.91 -15.64 -16.92
CA PRO A 214 -1.20 -16.85 -16.16
C PRO A 214 -1.11 -16.55 -14.65
N LYS A 215 -2.15 -15.89 -14.10
CA LYS A 215 -2.15 -15.24 -12.78
C LYS A 215 -1.68 -16.19 -11.66
N GLN A 216 -2.14 -17.44 -11.65
CA GLN A 216 -1.73 -18.45 -10.68
C GLN A 216 -0.23 -18.77 -10.76
N GLU A 217 0.30 -19.01 -11.97
CA GLU A 217 1.71 -19.34 -12.19
C GLU A 217 2.62 -18.16 -11.81
N VAL A 218 2.20 -16.93 -12.14
CA VAL A 218 2.90 -15.71 -11.77
C VAL A 218 3.01 -15.60 -10.25
N VAL A 219 1.89 -15.73 -9.52
CA VAL A 219 1.87 -15.60 -8.06
C VAL A 219 2.72 -16.69 -7.39
N LEU A 220 2.62 -17.95 -7.85
CA LEU A 220 3.45 -19.04 -7.33
C LEU A 220 4.94 -18.83 -7.60
N ARG A 221 5.30 -18.25 -8.75
CA ARG A 221 6.69 -17.95 -9.08
C ARG A 221 7.25 -16.81 -8.23
N ILE A 222 6.45 -15.76 -7.98
CA ILE A 222 6.83 -14.68 -7.05
C ILE A 222 7.04 -15.28 -5.65
N ALA A 223 6.11 -16.11 -5.18
CA ALA A 223 6.20 -16.77 -3.87
C ALA A 223 7.46 -17.63 -3.74
N ALA A 224 7.79 -18.42 -4.77
CA ALA A 224 8.96 -19.28 -4.78
C ALA A 224 10.28 -18.50 -4.76
N ALA A 225 10.30 -17.28 -5.31
CA ALA A 225 11.47 -16.42 -5.33
C ALA A 225 11.55 -15.45 -4.13
N ALA A 226 10.51 -15.35 -3.31
CA ALA A 226 10.49 -14.46 -2.15
C ALA A 226 11.59 -14.83 -1.15
N ARG A 227 12.22 -13.80 -0.58
CA ARG A 227 13.22 -13.94 0.48
C ARG A 227 12.63 -13.41 1.78
N VAL A 228 12.87 -14.13 2.87
CA VAL A 228 12.37 -13.78 4.20
C VAL A 228 13.54 -13.73 5.16
N GLY A 229 13.67 -12.62 5.87
CA GLY A 229 14.75 -12.35 6.80
C GLY A 229 14.91 -10.85 7.03
N ASP A 230 15.47 -10.49 8.19
CA ASP A 230 15.70 -9.10 8.55
C ASP A 230 16.78 -8.50 7.64
N ARG A 231 16.44 -7.42 6.95
CA ARG A 231 17.34 -6.69 6.06
C ARG A 231 17.14 -5.19 6.24
N ALA A 232 18.22 -4.52 6.65
CA ALA A 232 18.20 -3.07 6.72
C ALA A 232 17.94 -2.45 5.34
N VAL A 233 17.01 -1.50 5.28
CA VAL A 233 16.62 -0.78 4.07
C VAL A 233 17.59 0.38 3.88
N PRO A 234 18.40 0.39 2.80
CA PRO A 234 19.33 1.49 2.55
C PRO A 234 18.56 2.74 2.12
N MET A 235 18.82 3.87 2.79
CA MET A 235 18.18 5.16 2.51
C MET A 235 19.14 6.15 1.83
N PRO A 236 18.62 7.02 0.94
CA PRO A 236 19.39 8.03 0.23
C PRO A 236 19.74 9.25 1.10
N PHE A 237 19.50 9.20 2.40
CA PHE A 237 19.82 10.26 3.35
C PHE A 237 19.97 9.70 4.76
N TYR A 238 20.55 10.51 5.64
CA TYR A 238 20.52 10.31 7.08
C TYR A 238 20.17 11.61 7.81
N ILE A 239 19.76 11.49 9.07
CA ILE A 239 19.35 12.60 9.93
C ILE A 239 20.23 12.59 11.18
N THR A 240 20.80 13.74 11.53
CA THR A 240 21.67 13.89 12.72
C THR A 240 20.99 14.64 13.86
N GLY A 241 20.93 14.03 15.03
CA GLY A 241 20.39 14.63 16.25
C GLY A 241 18.92 15.02 16.11
N MET A 242 18.09 14.05 15.73
CA MET A 242 16.64 14.19 15.82
C MET A 242 16.26 14.55 17.28
N PRO A 243 15.42 15.57 17.52
CA PRO A 243 15.01 15.90 18.90
C PRO A 243 14.39 14.70 19.61
N ALA A 244 14.59 14.62 20.92
CA ALA A 244 13.96 13.59 21.73
C ALA A 244 12.43 13.67 21.65
N GLY A 245 11.75 12.53 21.76
CA GLY A 245 10.29 12.43 21.70
C GLY A 245 9.70 12.26 20.30
N PHE A 246 10.52 12.23 19.25
CA PHE A 246 10.11 11.72 17.95
C PHE A 246 10.36 10.21 17.88
N GLU A 247 9.31 9.45 17.61
CA GLU A 247 9.39 8.01 17.34
C GLU A 247 9.18 7.80 15.84
N LEU A 248 10.09 7.05 15.21
CA LEU A 248 9.96 6.68 13.80
C LEU A 248 8.86 5.61 13.70
N ASP A 249 7.78 5.94 13.00
CA ASP A 249 6.63 5.04 12.77
C ASP A 249 6.81 4.24 11.50
N GLU A 250 7.12 4.94 10.40
CA GLU A 250 7.17 4.36 9.07
C GLU A 250 8.43 4.76 8.33
N ALA A 251 8.97 3.83 7.55
CA ALA A 251 9.95 4.14 6.52
C ALA A 251 9.48 3.54 5.20
N ASN A 252 9.57 4.34 4.13
CA ASN A 252 9.23 3.90 2.80
C ASN A 252 10.37 4.21 1.83
N LEU A 253 10.68 3.25 0.94
CA LEU A 253 11.64 3.45 -0.14
C LEU A 253 11.02 2.93 -1.44
N LEU A 254 10.54 3.84 -2.27
CA LEU A 254 10.06 3.54 -3.60
C LEU A 254 11.24 3.59 -4.59
N ARG A 255 11.53 2.47 -5.22
CA ARG A 255 12.43 2.39 -6.38
C ARG A 255 11.60 2.40 -7.66
N ARG A 256 11.97 3.26 -8.61
CA ARG A 256 11.29 3.56 -9.89
C ARG A 256 9.97 4.32 -9.72
N PRO A 257 9.58 5.15 -10.70
CA PRO A 257 8.42 6.00 -10.54
C PRO A 257 7.14 5.18 -10.56
N PHE A 258 6.21 5.52 -9.66
CA PHE A 258 4.88 4.93 -9.67
C PHE A 258 4.05 5.38 -10.89
N LEU A 259 4.24 6.62 -11.33
CA LEU A 259 3.55 7.19 -12.48
C LEU A 259 4.55 7.52 -13.60
N PRO A 260 4.17 7.44 -14.88
CA PRO A 260 4.99 7.96 -15.97
C PRO A 260 5.46 9.39 -15.68
N GLY A 261 6.77 9.63 -15.75
CA GLY A 261 7.38 10.94 -15.47
C GLY A 261 7.64 11.26 -13.99
N GLY A 262 7.31 10.36 -13.06
CA GLY A 262 7.72 10.51 -11.66
C GLY A 262 9.24 10.37 -11.45
N PRO A 263 9.73 10.65 -10.23
CA PRO A 263 11.14 10.50 -9.92
C PRO A 263 11.58 9.02 -9.95
N PRO A 264 12.84 8.72 -10.34
CA PRO A 264 13.33 7.34 -10.44
C PRO A 264 13.41 6.62 -9.08
N TRP A 265 13.27 7.34 -7.98
CA TRP A 265 13.04 6.82 -6.65
C TRP A 265 12.46 7.92 -5.75
N SER A 266 11.84 7.53 -4.65
CA SER A 266 11.57 8.42 -3.52
C SER A 266 11.75 7.64 -2.22
N ALA A 267 12.20 8.32 -1.19
CA ALA A 267 12.33 7.76 0.14
C ALA A 267 11.61 8.66 1.13
N GLY A 268 11.01 8.08 2.15
CA GLY A 268 10.34 8.84 3.19
C GLY A 268 10.43 8.17 4.54
N LEU A 269 10.30 9.01 5.57
CA LEU A 269 10.18 8.63 6.96
C LEU A 269 8.96 9.33 7.53
N LEU A 270 8.16 8.61 8.31
CA LEU A 270 7.07 9.16 9.09
C LEU A 270 7.42 9.04 10.56
N TYR A 271 7.37 10.16 11.28
CA TYR A 271 7.53 10.21 12.71
C TYR A 271 6.21 10.61 13.37
N PHE A 272 6.01 10.13 14.59
CA PHE A 272 4.99 10.62 15.50
C PHE A 272 5.62 11.10 16.79
N VAL A 273 4.88 11.95 17.52
CA VAL A 273 5.26 12.41 18.86
C VAL A 273 4.28 11.78 19.86
N PRO A 274 4.73 10.83 20.71
CA PRO A 274 3.87 10.15 21.67
C PRO A 274 3.07 11.12 22.53
N GLY A 275 1.79 10.81 22.75
CA GLY A 275 0.89 11.64 23.55
C GLY A 275 0.37 12.90 22.84
N THR A 276 0.63 13.06 21.54
CA THR A 276 0.15 14.18 20.73
C THR A 276 -0.51 13.69 19.45
N THR A 277 -1.13 14.61 18.70
CA THR A 277 -1.65 14.35 17.34
C THR A 277 -0.67 14.76 16.23
N TYR A 278 0.53 15.19 16.59
CA TYR A 278 1.51 15.66 15.60
C TYR A 278 2.14 14.47 14.86
N THR A 279 2.18 14.57 13.54
CA THR A 279 2.99 13.68 12.70
C THR A 279 3.88 14.49 11.79
N LEU A 280 5.08 13.96 11.56
CA LEU A 280 6.13 14.62 10.80
C LEU A 280 6.62 13.66 9.72
N GLY A 281 6.34 14.00 8.47
CA GLY A 281 6.85 13.29 7.30
C GLY A 281 8.11 13.97 6.78
N ILE A 282 9.13 13.18 6.44
CA ILE A 282 10.33 13.63 5.73
C ILE A 282 10.37 12.83 4.43
N GLY A 283 10.43 13.51 3.29
CA GLY A 283 10.51 12.89 1.97
C GLY A 283 11.67 13.43 1.18
N VAL A 284 12.40 12.54 0.51
CA VAL A 284 13.48 12.87 -0.42
C VAL A 284 13.25 12.19 -1.75
N SER A 285 13.38 12.93 -2.84
CA SER A 285 13.38 12.39 -4.20
C SER A 285 14.27 13.22 -5.12
N PRO A 286 14.75 12.69 -6.24
CA PRO A 286 15.30 13.51 -7.31
C PRO A 286 14.30 14.60 -7.72
N THR A 287 14.81 15.78 -8.05
CA THR A 287 13.98 16.93 -8.39
C THR A 287 13.11 16.61 -9.59
N ALA A 288 11.82 16.82 -9.42
CA ALA A 288 10.80 16.72 -10.45
C ALA A 288 9.86 17.92 -10.33
N PRO A 289 9.16 18.32 -11.40
CA PRO A 289 8.10 19.33 -11.26
C PRO A 289 7.09 18.88 -10.19
N GLN A 290 7.06 19.58 -9.07
CA GLN A 290 6.09 19.33 -8.00
C GLN A 290 5.07 20.46 -7.93
N GLU A 291 3.80 20.07 -7.87
CA GLU A 291 2.72 20.97 -7.47
C GLU A 291 2.93 21.37 -5.99
N PRO A 292 2.74 22.64 -5.64
CA PRO A 292 2.76 23.06 -4.25
C PRO A 292 1.68 22.29 -3.47
N SER A 293 2.06 21.66 -2.36
CA SER A 293 1.13 20.95 -1.49
C SER A 293 1.02 21.65 -0.14
N ARG A 294 -0.21 21.78 0.35
CA ARG A 294 -0.50 22.45 1.62
C ARG A 294 0.09 21.66 2.79
N GLY A 295 0.74 22.34 3.73
CA GLY A 295 1.33 21.72 4.94
C GLY A 295 2.67 21.02 4.70
N LYS A 296 3.23 21.14 3.49
CA LYS A 296 4.54 20.62 3.10
C LYS A 296 5.46 21.80 2.83
N THR A 297 6.64 21.80 3.43
CA THR A 297 7.73 22.72 3.11
C THR A 297 8.79 21.96 2.35
N CYS A 298 9.09 22.38 1.11
CA CYS A 298 10.08 21.74 0.26
C CYS A 298 11.23 22.68 -0.02
N TRP A 299 12.42 22.10 -0.12
CA TRP A 299 13.63 22.76 -0.56
C TRP A 299 14.28 21.92 -1.64
N THR A 300 14.85 22.58 -2.64
CA THR A 300 15.78 21.94 -3.55
C THR A 300 17.17 21.98 -2.93
N VAL A 301 17.76 20.80 -2.75
CA VAL A 301 19.13 20.61 -2.26
C VAL A 301 19.87 19.86 -3.37
N ASP A 302 20.73 20.59 -4.08
CA ASP A 302 21.38 20.14 -5.31
C ASP A 302 20.38 19.68 -6.38
N ALA A 303 20.32 18.37 -6.67
CA ALA A 303 19.43 17.76 -7.65
C ALA A 303 18.25 16.99 -7.02
N PHE A 304 17.95 17.27 -5.74
CA PHE A 304 16.96 16.58 -4.95
C PHE A 304 15.96 17.54 -4.33
N ASP A 305 14.70 17.11 -4.26
CA ASP A 305 13.68 17.75 -3.46
C ASP A 305 13.68 17.08 -2.08
N LEU A 306 14.00 17.87 -1.06
CA LEU A 306 13.78 17.53 0.34
C LEU A 306 12.51 18.21 0.79
N CYS A 307 11.55 17.44 1.29
CA CYS A 307 10.30 17.97 1.78
C CYS A 307 9.99 17.47 3.17
N ILE A 308 9.52 18.38 4.02
CA ILE A 308 9.08 18.09 5.37
C ILE A 308 7.61 18.47 5.48
N THR A 309 6.77 17.52 5.89
CA THR A 309 5.33 17.70 6.10
C THR A 309 5.05 17.63 7.59
N ALA A 310 4.39 18.66 8.13
CA ALA A 310 4.01 18.70 9.54
C ALA A 310 2.49 18.70 9.66
N VAL A 311 1.90 17.53 9.92
CA VAL A 311 0.45 17.39 10.07
C VAL A 311 0.07 17.90 11.46
N ASN A 312 -1.04 18.65 11.52
CA ASN A 312 -1.52 19.35 12.71
C ASN A 312 -0.59 20.47 13.22
N GLY A 313 0.36 20.93 12.38
CA GLY A 313 1.28 22.04 12.68
C GLY A 313 2.70 21.56 12.99
N VAL A 314 3.61 22.51 13.20
CA VAL A 314 5.01 22.21 13.53
C VAL A 314 5.07 21.75 15.00
N PRO A 315 5.60 20.55 15.31
CA PRO A 315 5.71 20.10 16.68
C PRO A 315 6.62 21.03 17.49
N PRO A 316 6.23 21.49 18.71
CA PRO A 316 7.04 22.40 19.52
C PRO A 316 8.44 21.87 19.85
N ALA A 317 8.62 20.54 19.86
CA ALA A 317 9.93 19.91 20.06
C ALA A 317 10.97 20.31 19.01
N LEU A 318 10.56 20.79 17.83
CA LEU A 318 11.48 21.31 16.81
C LEU A 318 11.97 22.74 17.11
N ASP A 319 11.34 23.49 18.02
CA ASP A 319 11.74 24.87 18.33
C ASP A 319 13.19 24.92 18.85
N ALA A 320 13.59 23.90 19.62
CA ALA A 320 14.94 23.76 20.17
C ALA A 320 16.04 23.66 19.10
N ILE A 321 15.69 23.30 17.86
CA ILE A 321 16.63 23.22 16.74
C ILE A 321 16.39 24.31 15.68
N GLY A 322 15.45 25.24 15.90
CA GLY A 322 15.08 26.27 14.92
C GLY A 322 13.95 25.87 13.97
N GLY A 323 13.05 24.99 14.39
CA GLY A 323 11.88 24.56 13.63
C GLY A 323 12.21 23.67 12.43
N LEU A 324 11.42 23.77 11.37
CA LEU A 324 11.59 22.95 10.15
C LEU A 324 12.91 23.24 9.42
N GLU A 325 13.37 24.50 9.40
CA GLU A 325 14.66 24.87 8.79
C GLU A 325 15.84 24.26 9.58
N GLY A 326 15.70 24.28 10.92
CA GLY A 326 16.59 23.56 11.82
C GLY A 326 16.69 22.08 11.51
N LEU A 327 15.55 21.41 11.33
CA LEU A 327 15.50 20.00 10.95
C LEU A 327 16.11 19.76 9.57
N ARG A 328 15.79 20.58 8.57
CA ARG A 328 16.40 20.52 7.23
C ARG A 328 17.92 20.53 7.30
N SER A 329 18.52 21.41 8.12
CA SER A 329 19.98 21.51 8.28
C SER A 329 20.65 20.24 8.83
N ARG A 330 19.88 19.33 9.45
CA ARG A 330 20.35 18.06 10.01
C ARG A 330 20.23 16.87 9.07
N ILE A 331 19.58 17.06 7.93
CA ILE A 331 19.35 16.03 6.91
C ILE A 331 20.47 16.12 5.88
N THR A 332 21.20 15.02 5.70
CA THR A 332 22.24 14.91 4.66
C THR A 332 21.81 13.92 3.60
N ILE A 333 21.74 14.38 2.34
CA ILE A 333 21.40 13.55 1.17
C ILE A 333 22.67 12.92 0.61
N LEU A 334 22.63 11.62 0.32
CA LEU A 334 23.76 10.79 -0.11
C LEU A 334 23.87 10.63 -1.63
N GLY A 335 22.94 11.22 -2.38
CA GLY A 335 22.90 11.19 -3.84
C GLY A 335 22.02 10.07 -4.43
N SER A 336 22.09 9.91 -5.74
CA SER A 336 21.24 8.99 -6.51
C SER A 336 21.80 7.58 -6.68
N ASP A 337 23.09 7.37 -6.39
CA ASP A 337 23.75 6.07 -6.49
C ASP A 337 23.45 5.24 -5.23
N ASP A 338 22.73 4.14 -5.41
CA ASP A 338 22.26 3.30 -4.31
C ASP A 338 23.40 2.59 -3.56
N ARG A 339 24.59 2.53 -4.15
CA ARG A 339 25.80 2.02 -3.50
C ARG A 339 26.33 2.95 -2.40
N ASN A 340 25.94 4.21 -2.43
CA ASN A 340 26.33 5.22 -1.43
C ASN A 340 25.27 5.40 -0.33
N TRP A 341 24.11 4.75 -0.46
CA TRP A 341 23.03 4.84 0.52
C TRP A 341 23.41 4.16 1.83
N THR A 342 22.81 4.60 2.93
CA THR A 342 23.15 4.14 4.27
C THR A 342 22.00 3.39 4.93
N THR A 343 22.33 2.39 5.74
CA THR A 343 21.39 1.73 6.66
C THR A 343 21.41 2.37 8.06
N ASP A 344 22.33 3.31 8.28
CA ASP A 344 22.47 4.09 9.52
C ASP A 344 21.83 5.47 9.32
N VAL A 345 20.50 5.47 9.34
CA VAL A 345 19.66 6.62 8.96
C VAL A 345 19.52 7.64 10.09
N LEU A 346 19.56 7.19 11.35
CA LEU A 346 19.37 8.04 12.54
C LEU A 346 20.69 8.13 13.31
N ARG A 347 21.36 9.28 13.27
CA ARG A 347 22.71 9.50 13.83
C ARG A 347 22.75 10.50 14.98
#